data_AF-A0A367M3Q1-F1
#
_entry.id   AF-A0A367M3Q1-F1
#
_cell.length_a   1.000
_cell.length_b   1.000
_cell.length_c   1.000
_cell.angle_alpha   90.00
_cell.angle_beta   90.00
_cell.angle_gamma   90.00
#
_symmetry.space_group_name_H-M   'P 1'
#
loop_
_entity.id
_entity.type
_entity.pdbx_description
1 polymer ?
#
loop_
_entity_poly.entity_id
_entity_poly.type
_entity_poly.pdbx_seq_one_letter_code
_entity_poly.pdbx_strand_id
1 'polypeptide(L)'
;MTYLQQHARSIAEPAAFWAEQARSLAWYQAPANILESLPDGTHRWFADGRLNSAYLALDRQIEEGRGEQTALIYDSPVTGTQDRYSYLRLRDEVARLAGALRALGVGKGDRVIIYMPMVPQAAMAMLACARLGAVHSVVFGGFAPYELALRIDDATPKLVLTASCGLEFDRVIEYKPLVDKALELAIHQPAHVMVWQRPQAPARLRPGRDL
;
A
#
# COMPACT_ATOMS: atom_id res chain seq x y z
N MET A 1 23.21 -20.99 15.77
CA MET A 1 24.15 -19.86 15.62
C MET A 1 23.74 -18.76 16.57
N THR A 2 24.69 -18.09 17.20
CA THR A 2 24.43 -16.94 18.07
C THR A 2 24.19 -15.67 17.25
N TYR A 3 23.65 -14.63 17.88
CA TYR A 3 23.53 -13.30 17.26
C TYR A 3 24.85 -12.81 16.68
N LEU A 4 25.94 -12.89 17.45
CA LEU A 4 27.27 -12.43 17.03
C LEU A 4 27.77 -13.17 15.79
N GLN A 5 27.50 -14.47 15.68
CA GLN A 5 27.87 -15.28 14.51
C GLN A 5 27.07 -14.88 13.26
N GLN A 6 25.75 -14.68 13.39
CA GLN A 6 24.90 -14.27 12.26
C GLN A 6 25.27 -12.86 11.77
N HIS A 7 25.49 -11.92 12.69
CA HIS A 7 25.90 -10.55 12.37
C HIS A 7 27.27 -10.50 11.69
N ALA A 8 28.26 -11.25 12.20
CA ALA A 8 29.58 -11.29 11.57
C ALA A 8 29.50 -11.82 10.12
N ARG A 9 28.70 -12.87 9.90
CA ARG A 9 28.53 -13.49 8.58
C ARG A 9 27.75 -12.59 7.60
N SER A 10 26.73 -11.87 8.06
CA SER A 10 25.95 -10.98 7.18
C SER A 10 26.78 -9.81 6.62
N ILE A 11 27.87 -9.44 7.30
CA ILE A 11 28.81 -8.39 6.87
C ILE A 11 29.95 -8.97 6.04
N ALA A 12 30.55 -10.07 6.49
CA ALA A 12 31.71 -10.67 5.82
C ALA A 12 31.33 -11.35 4.48
N GLU A 13 30.13 -11.94 4.41
CA GLU A 13 29.66 -12.72 3.26
C GLU A 13 28.22 -12.34 2.89
N PRO A 14 27.94 -11.07 2.55
CA PRO A 14 26.57 -10.54 2.43
C PRO A 14 25.76 -11.27 1.37
N ALA A 15 26.35 -11.54 0.19
CA ALA A 15 25.65 -12.26 -0.87
C ALA A 15 25.25 -13.68 -0.44
N ALA A 16 26.16 -14.45 0.16
CA ALA A 16 25.86 -15.82 0.59
C ALA A 16 24.85 -15.86 1.74
N PHE A 17 25.01 -14.96 2.73
CA PHE A 17 24.08 -14.84 3.85
C PHE A 17 22.66 -14.51 3.39
N TRP A 18 22.50 -13.46 2.56
CA TRP A 18 21.18 -13.02 2.11
C TRP A 18 20.55 -13.96 1.09
N ALA A 19 21.35 -14.73 0.32
CA ALA A 19 20.85 -15.82 -0.50
C ALA A 19 20.13 -16.89 0.33
N GLU A 20 20.67 -17.23 1.51
CA GLU A 20 20.05 -18.19 2.43
C GLU A 20 18.74 -17.63 2.98
N GLN A 21 18.74 -16.37 3.45
CA GLN A 21 17.53 -15.74 4.00
C GLN A 21 16.42 -15.61 2.96
N ALA A 22 16.76 -15.29 1.70
CA ALA A 22 15.80 -15.13 0.62
C ALA A 22 15.04 -16.43 0.29
N ARG A 23 15.56 -17.62 0.63
CA ARG A 23 14.87 -18.90 0.44
C ARG A 23 13.62 -19.05 1.30
N SER A 24 13.47 -18.24 2.35
CA SER A 24 12.27 -18.22 3.18
C SER A 24 11.06 -17.57 2.48
N LEU A 25 11.27 -16.87 1.36
CA LEU A 25 10.22 -16.23 0.60
C LEU A 25 9.75 -17.13 -0.54
N ALA A 26 8.45 -17.10 -0.82
CA ALA A 26 7.88 -17.78 -1.98
C ALA A 26 8.05 -16.91 -3.25
N TRP A 27 9.10 -17.20 -4.02
CA TRP A 27 9.37 -16.55 -5.29
C TRP A 27 8.61 -17.21 -6.45
N TYR A 28 8.15 -16.42 -7.40
CA TYR A 28 7.74 -16.95 -8.71
C TYR A 28 8.97 -17.32 -9.56
N GLN A 29 10.04 -16.55 -9.43
CA GLN A 29 11.36 -16.85 -9.96
C GLN A 29 12.38 -16.53 -8.86
N ALA A 30 13.06 -17.54 -8.34
CA ALA A 30 14.10 -17.34 -7.34
C ALA A 30 15.31 -16.62 -7.97
N PRO A 31 15.92 -15.64 -7.27
CA PRO A 31 17.07 -14.90 -7.80
C PRO A 31 18.33 -15.76 -7.83
N ALA A 32 19.07 -15.72 -8.93
CA ALA A 32 20.43 -16.23 -9.01
C ALA A 32 21.45 -15.11 -8.75
N ASN A 33 21.13 -13.86 -9.09
CA ASN A 33 21.96 -12.70 -8.80
C ASN A 33 21.51 -12.03 -7.50
N ILE A 34 22.27 -12.28 -6.42
CA ILE A 34 21.88 -11.85 -5.08
C ILE A 34 22.24 -10.40 -4.81
N LEU A 35 23.47 -10.01 -5.09
CA LEU A 35 24.01 -8.67 -4.85
C LEU A 35 24.90 -8.28 -6.01
N GLU A 36 24.52 -7.21 -6.70
CA GLU A 36 25.28 -6.57 -7.75
C GLU A 36 25.71 -5.18 -7.26
N SER A 37 27.00 -4.87 -7.36
CA SER A 37 27.52 -3.51 -7.17
C SER A 37 27.48 -2.77 -8.50
N LEU A 38 26.92 -1.56 -8.50
CA LEU A 38 26.75 -0.72 -9.68
C LEU A 38 27.86 0.34 -9.78
N PRO A 39 28.17 0.86 -10.99
CA PRO A 39 29.26 1.82 -11.19
C PRO A 39 29.09 3.15 -10.44
N ASP A 40 27.87 3.52 -10.10
CA ASP A 40 27.53 4.74 -9.35
C ASP A 40 27.70 4.58 -7.82
N GLY A 41 28.24 3.44 -7.37
CA GLY A 41 28.42 3.11 -5.96
C GLY A 41 27.16 2.60 -5.27
N THR A 42 26.06 2.42 -6.00
CA THR A 42 24.84 1.81 -5.47
C THR A 42 24.83 0.29 -5.64
N HIS A 43 23.82 -0.37 -5.07
CA HIS A 43 23.67 -1.82 -5.12
C HIS A 43 22.30 -2.22 -5.64
N ARG A 44 22.24 -3.33 -6.38
CA ARG A 44 21.00 -3.99 -6.77
C ARG A 44 20.94 -5.36 -6.10
N TRP A 45 19.82 -5.64 -5.44
CA TRP A 45 19.57 -6.91 -4.77
C TRP A 45 18.55 -7.74 -5.55
N PHE A 46 18.81 -9.04 -5.67
CA PHE A 46 17.87 -10.02 -6.25
C PHE A 46 17.34 -9.62 -7.63
N ALA A 47 18.23 -9.09 -8.49
CA ALA A 47 17.88 -8.35 -9.72
C ALA A 47 17.03 -9.16 -10.72
N ASP A 48 17.22 -10.48 -10.73
CA ASP A 48 16.55 -11.44 -11.59
C ASP A 48 15.40 -12.18 -10.88
N GLY A 49 15.18 -11.90 -9.60
CA GLY A 49 14.10 -12.46 -8.81
C GLY A 49 12.73 -11.88 -9.17
N ARG A 50 11.69 -12.70 -9.10
CA ARG A 50 10.29 -12.27 -9.28
C ARG A 50 9.43 -12.77 -8.13
N LEU A 51 8.71 -11.85 -7.50
CA LEU A 51 7.73 -12.12 -6.44
C LEU A 51 6.58 -11.12 -6.53
N ASN A 52 5.56 -11.30 -5.69
CA ASN A 52 4.54 -10.28 -5.46
C ASN A 52 4.32 -10.10 -3.95
N SER A 53 4.42 -8.87 -3.45
CA SER A 53 4.30 -8.59 -2.02
C SER A 53 2.91 -8.90 -1.46
N ALA A 54 1.84 -8.68 -2.23
CA ALA A 54 0.49 -9.01 -1.79
C ALA A 54 0.27 -10.52 -1.72
N TYR A 55 0.84 -11.29 -2.65
CA TYR A 55 0.85 -12.75 -2.60
C TYR A 55 1.56 -13.27 -1.34
N LEU A 56 2.76 -12.79 -1.04
CA LEU A 56 3.50 -13.18 0.15
C LEU A 56 2.77 -12.83 1.46
N ALA A 57 2.16 -11.66 1.50
CA ALA A 57 1.49 -11.15 2.69
C ALA A 57 0.13 -11.81 2.94
N LEU A 58 -0.56 -12.31 1.92
CA LEU A 58 -1.94 -12.80 2.03
C LEU A 58 -2.10 -14.23 1.50
N ASP A 59 -1.98 -14.40 0.19
CA ASP A 59 -2.29 -15.65 -0.50
C ASP A 59 -1.42 -16.81 -0.01
N ARG A 60 -0.11 -16.57 0.14
CA ARG A 60 0.83 -17.57 0.66
C ARG A 60 0.45 -18.03 2.07
N GLN A 61 -0.06 -17.13 2.90
CA GLN A 61 -0.49 -17.47 4.28
C GLN A 61 -1.72 -18.39 4.26
N ILE A 62 -2.64 -18.17 3.32
CA ILE A 62 -3.79 -19.04 3.11
C ILE A 62 -3.34 -20.43 2.64
N GLU A 63 -2.41 -20.49 1.68
CA GLU A 63 -1.81 -21.75 1.19
C GLU A 63 -1.06 -22.53 2.28
N GLU A 64 -0.51 -21.84 3.27
CA GLU A 64 0.11 -22.43 4.48
C GLU A 64 -0.92 -22.88 5.54
N GLY A 65 -2.22 -22.82 5.23
CA GLY A 65 -3.29 -23.24 6.13
C GLY A 65 -3.69 -22.19 7.17
N ARG A 66 -3.23 -20.93 7.04
CA ARG A 66 -3.53 -19.84 7.96
C ARG A 66 -4.76 -19.03 7.55
N GLY A 67 -5.59 -19.52 6.62
CA GLY A 67 -6.68 -18.76 6.01
C GLY A 67 -7.65 -18.12 7.02
N GLU A 68 -8.07 -18.88 8.03
CA GLU A 68 -8.99 -18.41 9.08
C GLU A 68 -8.29 -17.62 10.21
N GLN A 69 -6.95 -17.61 10.25
CA GLN A 69 -6.21 -16.85 11.24
C GLN A 69 -6.43 -15.36 11.03
N THR A 70 -6.69 -14.62 12.10
CA THR A 70 -6.78 -13.15 12.07
C THR A 70 -5.45 -12.54 11.61
N ALA A 71 -5.51 -11.79 10.51
CA ALA A 71 -4.38 -11.09 9.89
C ALA A 71 -4.35 -9.60 10.27
N LEU A 72 -5.52 -8.97 10.40
CA LEU A 72 -5.65 -7.56 10.74
C LEU A 72 -6.74 -7.39 11.81
N ILE A 73 -6.38 -6.67 12.87
CA ILE A 73 -7.31 -6.20 13.90
C ILE A 73 -7.46 -4.70 13.70
N TYR A 74 -8.69 -4.28 13.43
CA TYR A 74 -9.07 -2.88 13.47
C TYR A 74 -9.61 -2.58 14.85
N ASP A 75 -9.00 -1.64 15.54
CA ASP A 75 -9.50 -1.11 16.81
C ASP A 75 -9.47 0.41 16.72
N SER A 76 -10.65 1.02 16.75
CA SER A 76 -10.82 2.46 16.72
C SER A 76 -11.57 2.91 17.96
N PRO A 77 -10.85 3.34 19.01
CA PRO A 77 -11.46 3.88 20.22
C PRO A 77 -12.36 5.08 19.94
N VAL A 78 -11.96 5.95 19.00
CA VAL A 78 -12.70 7.16 18.62
C VAL A 78 -14.05 6.87 17.97
N THR A 79 -14.25 5.69 17.35
CA THR A 79 -15.57 5.26 16.85
C THR A 79 -16.19 4.14 17.68
N GLY A 80 -15.53 3.70 18.76
CA GLY A 80 -15.89 2.49 19.51
C GLY A 80 -16.02 1.25 18.61
N THR A 81 -15.30 1.20 17.48
CA THR A 81 -15.44 0.13 16.49
C THR A 81 -14.26 -0.81 16.55
N GLN A 82 -14.55 -2.10 16.63
CA GLN A 82 -13.57 -3.16 16.49
C GLN A 82 -14.00 -4.10 15.35
N ASP A 83 -13.05 -4.52 14.54
CA ASP A 83 -13.28 -5.51 13.48
C ASP A 83 -12.04 -6.40 13.32
N ARG A 84 -12.24 -7.61 12.83
CA ARG A 84 -11.17 -8.59 12.62
C ARG A 84 -11.27 -9.17 11.22
N TYR A 85 -10.14 -9.19 10.54
CA TYR A 85 -10.03 -9.75 9.20
C TYR A 85 -9.15 -10.98 9.27
N SER A 86 -9.70 -12.14 8.94
CA SER A 86 -8.89 -13.33 8.64
C SER A 86 -8.06 -13.09 7.39
N TYR A 87 -7.01 -13.87 7.16
CA TYR A 87 -6.24 -13.81 5.91
C TYR A 87 -7.15 -13.99 4.69
N LEU A 88 -8.10 -14.92 4.75
CA LEU A 88 -9.06 -15.16 3.67
C LEU A 88 -9.93 -13.93 3.39
N ARG A 89 -10.56 -13.35 4.43
CA ARG A 89 -11.40 -12.15 4.29
C ARG A 89 -10.59 -10.97 3.77
N LEU A 90 -9.39 -10.74 4.32
CA LEU A 90 -8.52 -9.63 3.89
C LEU A 90 -8.07 -9.79 2.43
N ARG A 91 -7.72 -11.02 2.01
CA ARG A 91 -7.38 -11.34 0.62
C ARG A 91 -8.54 -11.02 -0.32
N ASP A 92 -9.76 -11.40 0.05
CA ASP A 92 -10.94 -11.14 -0.77
C ASP A 92 -11.23 -9.65 -0.93
N GLU A 93 -11.16 -8.87 0.15
CA GLU A 93 -11.33 -7.40 0.08
C GLU A 93 -10.24 -6.75 -0.79
N VAL A 94 -8.99 -7.16 -0.61
CA VAL A 94 -7.85 -6.69 -1.44
C VAL A 94 -8.04 -7.07 -2.90
N ALA A 95 -8.51 -8.28 -3.19
CA ALA A 95 -8.74 -8.74 -4.56
C ALA A 95 -9.89 -7.96 -5.23
N ARG A 96 -10.97 -7.67 -4.52
CA ARG A 96 -12.07 -6.83 -5.01
C ARG A 96 -11.59 -5.42 -5.34
N LEU A 97 -10.86 -4.78 -4.42
CA LEU A 97 -10.31 -3.46 -4.65
C LEU A 97 -9.32 -3.47 -5.83
N ALA A 98 -8.42 -4.45 -5.91
CA ALA A 98 -7.50 -4.59 -7.04
C ALA A 98 -8.25 -4.78 -8.37
N GLY A 99 -9.36 -5.51 -8.39
CA GLY A 99 -10.24 -5.62 -9.55
C GLY A 99 -10.84 -4.29 -9.98
N ALA A 100 -11.34 -3.50 -9.01
CA ALA A 100 -11.87 -2.16 -9.27
C ALA A 100 -10.78 -1.21 -9.80
N LEU A 101 -9.60 -1.18 -9.18
CA LEU A 101 -8.47 -0.36 -9.64
C LEU A 101 -8.02 -0.74 -11.06
N ARG A 102 -7.98 -2.04 -11.37
CA ARG A 102 -7.69 -2.53 -12.72
C ARG A 102 -8.75 -2.09 -13.74
N ALA A 103 -10.03 -2.12 -13.37
CA ALA A 103 -11.12 -1.64 -14.24
C ALA A 103 -11.01 -0.14 -14.54
N LEU A 104 -10.41 0.63 -13.63
CA LEU A 104 -10.06 2.04 -13.81
C LEU A 104 -8.71 2.25 -14.51
N GLY A 105 -8.11 1.18 -15.05
CA GLY A 105 -6.91 1.23 -15.87
C GLY A 105 -5.59 1.26 -15.09
N VAL A 106 -5.58 0.97 -13.78
CA VAL A 106 -4.34 0.84 -13.00
C VAL A 106 -3.63 -0.47 -13.32
N GLY A 107 -2.34 -0.38 -13.63
CA GLY A 107 -1.46 -1.52 -13.90
C GLY A 107 -0.05 -1.33 -13.35
N LYS A 108 0.87 -2.18 -13.82
CA LYS A 108 2.27 -2.20 -13.36
C LYS A 108 2.96 -0.86 -13.63
N GLY A 109 3.55 -0.26 -12.61
CA GLY A 109 4.30 1.00 -12.71
C GLY A 109 3.44 2.27 -12.65
N ASP A 110 2.12 2.17 -12.70
CA ASP A 110 1.25 3.32 -12.44
C ASP A 110 1.35 3.74 -10.98
N ARG A 111 1.36 5.05 -10.73
CA ARG A 111 1.34 5.58 -9.36
C ARG A 111 -0.10 5.74 -8.89
N VAL A 112 -0.35 5.41 -7.64
CA VAL A 112 -1.65 5.60 -6.97
C VAL A 112 -1.40 6.30 -5.64
N ILE A 113 -1.98 7.48 -5.44
CA ILE A 113 -1.89 8.15 -4.15
C ILE A 113 -2.91 7.55 -3.18
N ILE A 114 -2.51 7.35 -1.93
CA ILE A 114 -3.37 6.92 -0.84
C ILE A 114 -3.34 8.02 0.22
N TYR A 115 -4.45 8.74 0.36
CA TYR A 115 -4.66 9.80 1.34
C TYR A 115 -5.82 9.40 2.27
N MET A 116 -5.56 8.44 3.15
CA MET A 116 -6.59 7.83 4.00
C MET A 116 -6.21 7.93 5.47
N PRO A 117 -7.20 8.01 6.39
CA PRO A 117 -6.96 7.85 7.81
C PRO A 117 -6.58 6.40 8.15
N MET A 118 -6.32 6.12 9.43
CA MET A 118 -6.06 4.78 9.96
C MET A 118 -7.32 3.90 9.95
N VAL A 119 -7.69 3.39 8.78
CA VAL A 119 -8.78 2.44 8.56
C VAL A 119 -8.27 1.20 7.81
N PRO A 120 -8.93 0.02 7.92
CA PRO A 120 -8.48 -1.21 7.26
C PRO A 120 -8.30 -1.06 5.75
N GLN A 121 -9.16 -0.24 5.14
CA GLN A 121 -9.15 0.07 3.71
C GLN A 121 -7.83 0.69 3.25
N ALA A 122 -7.09 1.38 4.12
CA ALA A 122 -5.77 1.92 3.78
C ALA A 122 -4.75 0.80 3.55
N ALA A 123 -4.72 -0.21 4.42
CA ALA A 123 -3.89 -1.40 4.23
C ALA A 123 -4.34 -2.21 3.00
N MET A 124 -5.65 -2.32 2.79
CA MET A 124 -6.20 -2.98 1.59
C MET A 124 -5.79 -2.25 0.31
N ALA A 125 -5.80 -0.91 0.29
CA ALA A 125 -5.38 -0.10 -0.84
C ALA A 125 -3.90 -0.28 -1.18
N MET A 126 -3.03 -0.33 -0.17
CA MET A 126 -1.60 -0.62 -0.36
C MET A 126 -1.39 -2.00 -0.97
N LEU A 127 -2.03 -3.03 -0.40
CA LEU A 127 -1.91 -4.41 -0.89
C LEU A 127 -2.56 -4.60 -2.26
N ALA A 128 -3.64 -3.89 -2.58
CA ALA A 128 -4.26 -3.91 -3.90
C ALA A 128 -3.33 -3.31 -4.97
N CYS A 129 -2.66 -2.19 -4.67
CA CYS A 129 -1.64 -1.63 -5.56
C CYS A 129 -0.48 -2.59 -5.77
N ALA A 130 0.06 -3.16 -4.69
CA ALA A 130 1.14 -4.15 -4.75
C ALA A 130 0.74 -5.41 -5.56
N ARG A 131 -0.52 -5.85 -5.44
CA ARG A 131 -1.06 -6.98 -6.21
C ARG A 131 -1.05 -6.72 -7.72
N LEU A 132 -1.32 -5.49 -8.15
CA LEU A 132 -1.30 -5.08 -9.55
C LEU A 132 0.09 -4.71 -10.07
N GLY A 133 1.09 -4.58 -9.19
CA GLY A 133 2.39 -4.01 -9.50
C GLY A 133 2.37 -2.48 -9.66
N ALA A 134 1.32 -1.83 -9.20
CA ALA A 134 1.24 -0.37 -9.11
C ALA A 134 2.10 0.13 -7.93
N VAL A 135 2.54 1.38 -8.02
CA VAL A 135 3.36 2.05 -7.01
C VAL A 135 2.47 2.92 -6.15
N HIS A 136 2.15 2.47 -4.94
CA HIS A 136 1.37 3.30 -4.02
C HIS A 136 2.25 4.40 -3.39
N SER A 137 1.74 5.62 -3.32
CA SER A 137 2.34 6.75 -2.60
C SER A 137 1.39 7.16 -1.47
N VAL A 138 1.74 6.75 -0.25
CA VAL A 138 0.90 7.01 0.94
C VAL A 138 1.25 8.39 1.47
N VAL A 139 0.25 9.26 1.60
CA VAL A 139 0.39 10.62 2.11
C VAL A 139 -0.33 10.71 3.44
N PHE A 140 0.39 11.16 4.47
CA PHE A 140 -0.16 11.27 5.82
C PHE A 140 -1.35 12.23 5.85
N GLY A 141 -2.47 11.76 6.41
CA GLY A 141 -3.76 12.46 6.38
C GLY A 141 -3.85 13.77 7.18
N GLY A 142 -2.81 14.12 7.94
CA GLY A 142 -2.70 15.42 8.61
C GLY A 142 -2.05 16.51 7.75
N PHE A 143 -1.61 16.20 6.53
CA PHE A 143 -1.01 17.19 5.65
C PHE A 143 -2.04 18.17 5.08
N ALA A 144 -1.61 19.42 4.87
CA ALA A 144 -2.44 20.43 4.23
C ALA A 144 -2.64 20.15 2.73
N PRO A 145 -3.67 20.71 2.08
CA PRO A 145 -3.92 20.49 0.65
C PRO A 145 -2.74 20.80 -0.27
N TYR A 146 -1.96 21.83 0.04
CA TYR A 146 -0.76 22.18 -0.72
C TYR A 146 0.29 21.06 -0.71
N GLU A 147 0.51 20.42 0.45
CA GLU A 147 1.45 19.31 0.57
C GLU A 147 1.00 18.06 -0.19
N LEU A 148 -0.31 17.83 -0.26
CA LEU A 148 -0.87 16.78 -1.09
C LEU A 148 -0.71 17.10 -2.58
N ALA A 149 -0.92 18.36 -2.99
CA ALA A 149 -0.74 18.81 -4.38
C ALA A 149 0.70 18.59 -4.87
N LEU A 150 1.70 18.96 -4.07
CA LEU A 150 3.12 18.72 -4.41
C LEU A 150 3.42 17.24 -4.69
N ARG A 151 2.81 16.34 -3.92
CA ARG A 151 2.99 14.88 -4.09
C ARG A 151 2.21 14.34 -5.29
N ILE A 152 1.06 14.92 -5.60
CA ILE A 152 0.31 14.62 -6.83
C ILE A 152 1.14 15.01 -8.05
N ASP A 153 1.73 16.20 -8.06
CA ASP A 153 2.51 16.69 -9.19
C ASP A 153 3.81 15.93 -9.39
N ASP A 154 4.50 15.58 -8.30
CA ASP A 154 5.73 14.77 -8.38
C ASP A 154 5.44 13.33 -8.84
N ALA A 155 4.46 12.67 -8.21
CA ALA A 155 4.16 11.27 -8.49
C ALA A 155 3.33 11.07 -9.77
N THR A 156 2.69 12.12 -10.30
CA THR A 156 1.76 12.06 -11.45
C THR A 156 0.84 10.83 -11.43
N PRO A 157 0.05 10.63 -10.35
CA PRO A 157 -0.70 9.40 -10.14
C PRO A 157 -1.84 9.24 -11.13
N LYS A 158 -2.16 7.99 -11.47
CA LYS A 158 -3.34 7.66 -12.26
C LYS A 158 -4.63 7.88 -11.44
N LEU A 159 -4.59 7.54 -10.15
CA LEU A 159 -5.71 7.62 -9.21
C LEU A 159 -5.30 8.18 -7.85
N VAL A 160 -6.27 8.78 -7.16
CA VAL A 160 -6.19 9.09 -5.72
C VAL A 160 -7.22 8.25 -4.98
N LEU A 161 -6.80 7.55 -3.94
CA LEU A 161 -7.67 6.83 -3.00
C LEU A 161 -7.74 7.63 -1.70
N THR A 162 -8.94 7.95 -1.24
CA THR A 162 -9.16 8.70 0.00
C THR A 162 -10.33 8.13 0.79
N ALA A 163 -10.49 8.56 2.03
CA ALA A 163 -11.77 8.44 2.74
C ALA A 163 -12.54 9.75 2.68
N SER A 164 -13.82 9.72 3.03
CA SER A 164 -14.62 10.94 3.19
C SER A 164 -14.11 11.79 4.37
N CYS A 165 -13.73 11.16 5.48
CA CYS A 165 -13.23 11.82 6.67
C CYS A 165 -12.20 11.01 7.47
N GLY A 166 -11.46 11.69 8.36
CA GLY A 166 -10.66 11.17 9.46
C GLY A 166 -11.29 11.56 10.80
N LEU A 167 -10.80 10.98 11.89
CA LEU A 167 -11.22 11.35 13.25
C LEU A 167 -9.98 11.55 14.12
N GLU A 168 -9.93 12.67 14.82
CA GLU A 168 -8.93 13.00 15.84
C GLU A 168 -9.65 13.31 17.13
N PHE A 169 -9.66 12.36 18.08
CA PHE A 169 -10.39 12.46 19.35
C PHE A 169 -11.86 12.87 19.16
N ASP A 170 -12.18 14.14 19.35
CA ASP A 170 -13.51 14.75 19.25
C ASP A 170 -13.77 15.46 17.91
N ARG A 171 -12.77 15.57 17.04
CA ARG A 171 -12.84 16.31 15.77
C ARG A 171 -12.98 15.38 14.56
N VAL A 172 -13.97 15.70 13.72
CA VAL A 172 -14.08 15.16 12.36
C VAL A 172 -13.20 15.98 11.42
N ILE A 173 -12.31 15.31 10.69
CA ILE A 173 -11.52 15.94 9.64
C ILE A 173 -12.12 15.51 8.31
N GLU A 174 -12.71 16.42 7.57
CA GLU A 174 -13.24 16.10 6.24
C GLU A 174 -12.08 16.01 5.24
N TYR A 175 -11.77 14.80 4.78
CA TYR A 175 -10.64 14.56 3.86
C TYR A 175 -10.99 15.01 2.45
N LYS A 176 -12.25 14.82 2.03
CA LYS A 176 -12.64 15.13 0.65
C LYS A 176 -12.49 16.61 0.27
N PRO A 177 -12.85 17.60 1.11
CA PRO A 177 -12.53 19.00 0.85
C PRO A 177 -11.01 19.26 0.73
N LEU A 178 -10.18 18.57 1.51
CA LEU A 178 -8.71 18.71 1.42
C LEU A 178 -8.19 18.17 0.09
N VAL A 179 -8.67 17.00 -0.35
CA VAL A 179 -8.33 16.41 -1.65
C VAL A 179 -8.80 17.30 -2.80
N ASP A 180 -10.02 17.82 -2.72
CA ASP A 180 -10.55 18.75 -3.71
C ASP A 180 -9.69 20.00 -3.82
N LYS A 181 -9.28 20.56 -2.69
CA LYS A 181 -8.42 21.73 -2.68
C LYS A 181 -7.02 21.43 -3.21
N ALA A 182 -6.48 20.25 -2.91
CA ALA A 182 -5.20 19.83 -3.45
C ALA A 182 -5.25 19.69 -4.97
N LEU A 183 -6.33 19.13 -5.51
CA LEU A 183 -6.54 18.99 -6.95
C LEU A 183 -6.75 20.33 -7.67
N GLU A 184 -7.26 21.36 -6.99
CA GLU A 184 -7.30 22.73 -7.54
C GLU A 184 -5.90 23.36 -7.65
N LEU A 185 -4.98 22.96 -6.77
CA LEU A 185 -3.61 23.49 -6.71
C LEU A 185 -2.63 22.69 -7.59
N ALA A 186 -2.90 21.40 -7.79
CA ALA A 186 -2.05 20.51 -8.57
C ALA A 186 -2.15 20.80 -10.07
N ILE A 187 -1.01 20.70 -10.76
CA ILE A 187 -0.92 20.78 -12.21
C ILE A 187 -1.43 19.48 -12.82
N HIS A 188 -1.00 18.33 -12.28
CA HIS A 188 -1.40 17.01 -12.73
C HIS A 188 -2.79 16.65 -12.20
N GLN A 189 -3.67 16.22 -13.10
CA GLN A 189 -5.03 15.80 -12.75
C GLN A 189 -5.17 14.27 -12.89
N PRO A 190 -5.29 13.51 -11.78
CA PRO A 190 -5.59 12.09 -11.84
C PRO A 190 -6.98 11.84 -12.45
N ALA A 191 -7.14 10.70 -13.11
CA ALA A 191 -8.37 10.40 -13.86
C ALA A 191 -9.59 10.24 -12.93
N HIS A 192 -9.40 9.59 -11.77
CA HIS A 192 -10.46 9.43 -10.78
C HIS A 192 -9.95 9.59 -9.34
N VAL A 193 -10.90 9.93 -8.46
CA VAL A 193 -10.73 9.92 -7.00
C VAL A 193 -11.70 8.91 -6.43
N MET A 194 -11.20 7.83 -5.84
CA MET A 194 -12.06 6.83 -5.18
C MET A 194 -12.18 7.16 -3.70
N VAL A 195 -13.42 7.28 -3.21
CA VAL A 195 -13.72 7.76 -1.86
C VAL A 195 -14.37 6.65 -1.03
N TRP A 196 -13.66 6.19 0.00
CA TRP A 196 -14.28 5.38 1.04
C TRP A 196 -15.20 6.25 1.91
N GLN A 197 -16.51 6.09 1.71
CA GLN A 197 -17.53 6.84 2.44
C GLN A 197 -17.63 6.35 3.89
N ARG A 198 -17.23 7.20 4.82
CA ARG A 198 -17.37 6.95 6.26
C ARG A 198 -18.63 7.61 6.79
N PRO A 199 -19.38 6.95 7.69
CA PRO A 199 -20.67 7.45 8.15
C PRO A 199 -20.57 8.72 9.01
N GLN A 200 -19.40 9.03 9.57
CA GLN A 200 -19.22 10.22 10.43
C GLN A 200 -19.28 11.53 9.65
N ALA A 201 -18.89 11.53 8.37
CA ALA A 201 -19.07 12.65 7.46
C ALA A 201 -19.04 12.12 6.02
N PRO A 202 -20.21 11.76 5.46
CA PRO A 202 -20.33 11.40 4.06
C PRO A 202 -19.95 12.57 3.17
N ALA A 203 -19.08 12.34 2.20
CA ALA A 203 -18.59 13.39 1.33
C ALA A 203 -19.44 13.52 0.06
N ARG A 204 -19.62 14.77 -0.41
CA ARG A 204 -20.20 15.03 -1.74
C ARG A 204 -19.21 14.63 -2.84
N LEU A 205 -19.68 13.82 -3.78
CA LEU A 205 -18.91 13.37 -4.93
C LEU A 205 -19.11 14.30 -6.13
N ARG A 206 -18.04 14.58 -6.88
CA ARG A 206 -18.06 15.32 -8.15
C ARG A 206 -18.31 14.33 -9.30
N PRO A 207 -19.44 14.44 -10.03
CA PRO A 207 -19.76 13.54 -11.15
C PRO A 207 -18.65 13.49 -12.20
N GLY A 208 -18.37 12.31 -12.73
CA GLY A 208 -17.37 12.08 -13.77
C GLY A 208 -15.92 11.99 -13.28
N ARG A 209 -15.62 12.37 -12.03
CA ARG A 209 -14.28 12.26 -11.42
C ARG A 209 -14.28 11.35 -10.20
N ASP A 210 -15.24 11.53 -9.30
CA ASP A 210 -15.25 10.83 -8.02
C ASP A 210 -16.11 9.56 -8.07
N LEU A 211 -15.64 8.50 -7.42
CA LEU A 211 -16.27 7.19 -7.31
C LEU A 211 -16.41 6.77 -5.84
#